data_AF-A0A971V0Z0-F1
#
_entry.id   AF-A0A971V0Z0-F1
#
_cell.length_a   1.000
_cell.length_b   1.000
_cell.length_c   1.000
_cell.angle_alpha   90.00
_cell.angle_beta   90.00
_cell.angle_gamma   90.00
#
_symmetry.space_group_name_H-M   'P 1'
#
loop_
_entity.id
_entity.type
_entity.pdbx_description
1 polymer ?
#
loop_
_entity_poly.entity_id
_entity_poly.type
_entity_poly.pdbx_seq_one_letter_code
_entity_poly.pdbx_strand_id
1 'polypeptide(L)'
;CKILKEVGIQTSHPELETAPFLLWGHSGGGYWSLAMLRDYPERILAVVCYSAAGDPQWDYSCKAAKIPLLLRHAGANDGTPEIRCPETAANTFNKLRSMDAPASIAYNEGQNHNFSYLRYMMIPFFEAALKQRLPQDGSSGLRDIQRDKSWLGDTLSFAIFKESDYRGDKSSMCLFPDETTARNWQEFVSTGTVIDTTPPPPPFDLRVGNEENSFVITWQADADIESGIMHFNIYQDDRLIGRLPEAGSYQTFDTNGDNTIPINVPKMKYIIGKPTKKQTKISVQSVNHFNLQSEKTEIIYKYI
;
A
#
# COMPACT_ATOMS: atom_id res chain seq x y z
N CYS A 1 19.36 17.21 -4.99
CA CYS A 1 20.07 16.10 -4.31
C CYS A 1 21.15 15.57 -5.26
N LYS A 2 22.44 15.83 -4.99
CA LYS A 2 23.55 15.46 -5.88
C LYS A 2 23.61 13.94 -6.13
N ILE A 3 23.38 13.15 -5.08
CA ILE A 3 23.43 11.68 -5.12
C ILE A 3 22.37 11.10 -6.06
N LEU A 4 21.10 11.51 -5.94
CA LEU A 4 20.02 10.96 -6.78
C LEU A 4 20.19 11.31 -8.26
N LYS A 5 20.76 12.49 -8.56
CA LYS A 5 21.13 12.86 -9.94
C LYS A 5 22.19 11.91 -10.48
N GLU A 6 23.25 11.66 -9.71
CA GLU A 6 24.34 10.76 -10.11
C GLU A 6 23.86 9.32 -10.29
N VAL A 7 23.04 8.81 -9.36
CA VAL A 7 22.40 7.48 -9.48
C VAL A 7 21.54 7.41 -10.73
N GLY A 8 20.69 8.40 -10.98
CA GLY A 8 19.84 8.44 -12.17
C GLY A 8 20.62 8.41 -13.48
N ILE A 9 21.77 9.08 -13.54
CA ILE A 9 22.67 9.00 -14.71
C ILE A 9 23.25 7.59 -14.85
N GLN A 10 23.72 6.98 -13.75
CA GLN A 10 24.37 5.66 -13.79
C GLN A 10 23.40 4.53 -14.12
N THR A 11 22.13 4.63 -13.72
CA THR A 11 21.11 3.59 -13.94
C THR A 11 20.23 3.86 -15.15
N SER A 12 20.47 4.93 -15.92
CA SER A 12 19.61 5.39 -17.03
C SER A 12 18.18 5.76 -16.60
N HIS A 13 18.05 6.27 -15.37
CA HIS A 13 16.82 6.77 -14.76
C HIS A 13 16.97 8.24 -14.31
N PRO A 14 17.15 9.21 -15.23
CA PRO A 14 17.36 10.63 -14.88
C PRO A 14 16.19 11.24 -14.10
N GLU A 15 14.99 10.64 -14.19
CA GLU A 15 13.81 11.03 -13.42
C GLU A 15 14.05 10.99 -11.90
N LEU A 16 14.98 10.16 -11.39
CA LEU A 16 15.31 10.06 -9.97
C LEU A 16 15.77 11.40 -9.35
N GLU A 17 16.32 12.31 -10.16
CA GLU A 17 16.72 13.65 -9.67
C GLU A 17 15.52 14.43 -9.11
N THR A 18 14.35 14.28 -9.74
CA THR A 18 13.18 15.16 -9.53
C THR A 18 11.92 14.45 -9.06
N ALA A 19 11.83 13.12 -9.25
CA ALA A 19 10.68 12.33 -8.85
C ALA A 19 10.32 12.55 -7.36
N PRO A 20 9.03 12.72 -7.03
CA PRO A 20 8.61 12.83 -5.64
C PRO A 20 8.71 11.48 -4.91
N PHE A 21 8.76 11.52 -3.59
CA PHE A 21 8.90 10.35 -2.73
C PHE A 21 7.58 9.99 -2.06
N LEU A 22 7.25 8.70 -2.09
CA LEU A 22 6.50 8.07 -1.01
C LEU A 22 7.53 7.48 -0.06
N LEU A 23 7.45 7.84 1.21
CA LEU A 23 8.41 7.39 2.22
C LEU A 23 7.74 6.43 3.16
N TRP A 24 8.25 5.21 3.21
CA TRP A 24 8.00 4.29 4.30
C TRP A 24 9.30 4.07 5.05
N GLY A 25 9.24 4.06 6.37
CA GLY A 25 10.39 3.77 7.20
C GLY A 25 10.00 3.04 8.47
N HIS A 26 10.72 1.95 8.75
CA HIS A 26 10.59 1.20 9.98
C HIS A 26 11.75 1.50 10.94
N SER A 27 11.48 1.59 12.24
CA SER A 27 12.49 1.81 13.28
C SER A 27 13.36 3.05 13.00
N GLY A 28 14.68 2.90 12.89
CA GLY A 28 15.60 3.99 12.48
C GLY A 28 15.30 4.56 11.09
N GLY A 29 14.76 3.77 10.16
CA GLY A 29 14.26 4.25 8.87
C GLY A 29 13.03 5.16 9.01
N GLY A 30 12.22 4.94 10.05
CA GLY A 30 11.12 5.83 10.44
C GLY A 30 11.64 7.20 10.88
N TYR A 31 12.68 7.23 11.73
CA TYR A 31 13.36 8.47 12.12
C TYR A 31 13.93 9.22 10.90
N TRP A 32 14.59 8.48 9.99
CA TRP A 32 15.11 9.06 8.76
C TRP A 32 13.99 9.64 7.88
N SER A 33 12.85 8.96 7.78
CA SER A 33 11.67 9.46 7.05
C SER A 33 11.12 10.75 7.65
N LEU A 34 11.11 10.87 8.99
CA LEU A 34 10.76 12.11 9.68
C LEU A 34 11.78 13.24 9.45
N ALA A 35 13.07 12.92 9.33
CA ALA A 35 14.10 13.89 8.96
C ALA A 35 13.93 14.37 7.50
N MET A 36 13.59 13.45 6.59
CA MET A 36 13.26 13.81 5.20
C MET A 36 12.04 14.72 5.12
N LEU A 37 11.00 14.46 5.93
CA LEU A 37 9.84 15.33 6.06
C LEU A 37 10.22 16.74 6.54
N ARG A 38 11.18 16.85 7.46
CA ARG A 38 11.69 18.14 7.93
C ARG A 38 12.44 18.89 6.84
N ASP A 39 13.37 18.22 6.15
CA ASP A 39 14.36 18.87 5.27
C ASP A 39 13.89 19.06 3.83
N TYR A 40 13.06 18.14 3.31
CA TYR A 40 12.66 18.10 1.89
C TYR A 40 11.14 17.92 1.69
N PRO A 41 10.27 18.64 2.42
CA PRO A 41 8.82 18.42 2.36
C PRO A 41 8.22 18.60 0.96
N GLU A 42 8.78 19.50 0.14
CA GLU A 42 8.33 19.73 -1.24
C GLU A 42 8.54 18.53 -2.17
N ARG A 43 9.38 17.56 -1.78
CA ARG A 43 9.66 16.35 -2.54
C ARG A 43 8.77 15.18 -2.14
N ILE A 44 7.95 15.31 -1.11
CA ILE A 44 7.27 14.16 -0.49
C ILE A 44 5.79 14.19 -0.81
N LEU A 45 5.23 13.05 -1.22
CA LEU A 45 3.80 12.81 -1.44
C LEU A 45 3.08 12.35 -0.17
N ALA A 46 3.71 11.48 0.61
CA ALA A 46 3.23 11.02 1.91
C ALA A 46 4.35 10.29 2.66
N VAL A 47 4.17 10.15 3.97
CA VAL A 47 5.09 9.43 4.85
C VAL A 47 4.30 8.42 5.69
N VAL A 48 4.79 7.19 5.78
CA VAL A 48 4.36 6.21 6.78
C VAL A 48 5.55 5.78 7.62
N CYS A 49 5.43 5.98 8.93
CA CYS A 49 6.45 5.63 9.91
C CYS A 49 5.96 4.43 10.73
N TYR A 50 6.61 3.30 10.56
CA TYR A 50 6.37 2.09 11.33
C TYR A 50 7.35 2.06 12.51
N SER A 51 6.86 2.33 13.72
CA SER A 51 7.67 2.23 14.94
C SER A 51 8.94 3.09 14.88
N ALA A 52 8.82 4.35 14.46
CA ALA A 52 9.96 5.25 14.30
C ALA A 52 10.72 5.45 15.64
N ALA A 53 12.03 5.24 15.64
CA ALA A 53 12.87 5.33 16.83
C ALA A 53 13.40 6.76 17.12
N GLY A 54 13.89 7.03 18.33
CA GLY A 54 14.84 8.12 18.62
C GLY A 54 14.27 9.48 19.07
N ASP A 55 12.96 9.70 19.00
CA ASP A 55 12.24 10.90 19.49
C ASP A 55 12.86 12.25 19.06
N PRO A 56 12.71 12.62 17.77
CA PRO A 56 13.29 13.83 17.22
C PRO A 56 12.72 15.11 17.85
N GLN A 57 13.61 16.01 18.28
CA GLN A 57 13.24 17.25 18.98
C GLN A 57 13.20 18.50 18.07
N TRP A 58 13.23 18.35 16.75
CA TRP A 58 13.21 19.46 15.81
C TRP A 58 11.81 19.98 15.52
N ASP A 59 11.72 21.16 14.90
CA ASP A 59 10.47 21.74 14.41
C ASP A 59 10.22 21.45 12.93
N TYR A 60 8.95 21.49 12.54
CA TYR A 60 8.50 21.30 11.17
C TYR A 60 8.10 22.62 10.54
N SER A 61 8.35 22.77 9.25
CA SER A 61 7.91 23.94 8.49
C SER A 61 6.42 23.85 8.12
N CYS A 62 5.80 24.97 7.74
CA CYS A 62 4.44 24.96 7.18
C CYS A 62 4.32 24.11 5.90
N LYS A 63 5.44 23.88 5.19
CA LYS A 63 5.46 22.97 4.03
C LYS A 63 5.35 21.51 4.47
N ALA A 64 6.06 21.12 5.53
CA ALA A 64 5.96 19.78 6.11
C ALA A 64 4.55 19.51 6.67
N ALA A 65 3.89 20.52 7.24
CA ALA A 65 2.51 20.42 7.72
C ALA A 65 1.45 20.21 6.61
N LYS A 66 1.81 20.24 5.33
CA LYS A 66 0.92 19.89 4.22
C LYS A 66 0.99 18.42 3.80
N ILE A 67 1.95 17.66 4.34
CA ILE A 67 2.27 16.30 3.90
C ILE A 67 1.49 15.29 4.74
N PRO A 68 0.72 14.37 4.11
CA PRO A 68 0.09 13.26 4.82
C PRO A 68 1.13 12.39 5.54
N LEU A 69 0.94 12.19 6.85
CA LEU A 69 1.80 11.38 7.70
C LEU A 69 0.96 10.36 8.48
N LEU A 70 1.32 9.08 8.38
CA LEU A 70 0.77 8.01 9.21
C LEU A 70 1.86 7.45 10.13
N LEU A 71 1.67 7.58 11.43
CA LEU A 71 2.56 7.06 12.47
C LEU A 71 1.93 5.82 13.07
N ARG A 72 2.64 4.70 13.07
CA ARG A 72 2.21 3.48 13.77
C ARG A 72 3.18 3.19 14.91
N HIS A 73 2.67 2.86 16.09
CA HIS A 73 3.46 2.32 17.20
C HIS A 73 2.74 1.14 17.89
N ALA A 74 3.48 0.32 18.62
CA ALA A 74 2.98 -0.85 19.37
C ALA A 74 3.04 -0.67 20.91
N GLY A 75 3.07 0.58 21.37
CA GLY A 75 3.11 0.92 22.80
C GLY A 75 4.30 0.28 23.52
N ALA A 76 4.08 -0.31 24.70
CA ALA A 76 5.15 -0.96 25.47
C ALA A 76 5.78 -2.18 24.77
N ASN A 77 5.10 -2.77 23.77
CA ASN A 77 5.62 -3.89 22.98
C ASN A 77 6.48 -3.42 21.79
N ASP A 78 6.69 -2.11 21.65
CA ASP A 78 7.36 -1.51 20.50
C ASP A 78 8.89 -1.40 20.67
N GLY A 79 9.49 -2.54 21.01
CA GLY A 79 10.91 -2.66 21.30
C GLY A 79 11.21 -2.34 22.76
N THR A 80 12.44 -1.95 23.05
CA THR A 80 12.82 -1.54 24.42
C THR A 80 12.50 -0.05 24.63
N PRO A 81 12.23 0.40 25.87
CA PRO A 81 11.89 1.80 26.15
C PRO A 81 12.93 2.82 25.65
N GLU A 82 14.20 2.42 25.55
CA GLU A 82 15.30 3.26 25.07
C GLU A 82 15.19 3.62 23.57
N ILE A 83 14.41 2.85 22.79
CA ILE A 83 14.16 3.11 21.37
C ILE A 83 13.12 4.24 21.20
N ARG A 84 12.22 4.42 22.18
CA ARG A 84 11.27 5.55 22.27
C ARG A 84 10.27 5.63 21.11
N CYS A 85 9.84 4.49 20.55
CA CYS A 85 8.90 4.47 19.43
C CYS A 85 7.54 5.10 19.74
N PRO A 86 6.90 4.79 20.89
CA PRO A 86 5.62 5.42 21.26
C PRO A 86 5.75 6.94 21.45
N GLU A 87 6.82 7.40 22.09
CA GLU A 87 7.10 8.82 22.31
C GLU A 87 7.33 9.53 21.00
N THR A 88 8.14 8.95 20.11
CA THR A 88 8.39 9.49 18.77
C THR A 88 7.08 9.67 18.00
N ALA A 89 6.20 8.66 18.01
CA ALA A 89 4.91 8.74 17.35
C ALA A 89 4.00 9.81 17.97
N ALA A 90 3.82 9.78 19.29
CA ALA A 90 2.93 10.72 19.99
C ALA A 90 3.40 12.18 19.88
N ASN A 91 4.69 12.44 20.11
CA ASN A 91 5.26 13.79 20.05
C ASN A 91 5.18 14.37 18.63
N THR A 92 5.52 13.57 17.62
CA THR A 92 5.44 13.97 16.21
C THR A 92 4.00 14.25 15.78
N PHE A 93 3.07 13.35 16.15
CA PHE A 93 1.65 13.51 15.88
C PHE A 93 1.10 14.80 16.49
N ASN A 94 1.34 15.03 17.78
CA ASN A 94 0.87 16.22 18.49
C ASN A 94 1.45 17.51 17.90
N LYS A 95 2.76 17.52 17.59
CA LYS A 95 3.42 18.68 16.97
C LYS A 95 2.79 19.01 15.61
N LEU A 96 2.63 18.04 14.72
CA LEU A 96 2.06 18.28 13.39
C LEU A 96 0.55 18.57 13.43
N ARG A 97 -0.22 17.93 14.31
CA ARG A 97 -1.65 18.25 14.46
C ARG A 97 -1.89 19.64 15.06
N SER A 98 -1.01 20.15 15.92
CA SER A 98 -1.04 21.55 16.37
C SER A 98 -0.88 22.56 15.21
N MET A 99 -0.33 22.12 14.08
CA MET A 99 -0.19 22.89 12.83
C MET A 99 -1.32 22.59 11.82
N ASP A 100 -2.38 21.89 12.25
CA ASP A 100 -3.48 21.37 11.42
C ASP A 100 -3.05 20.45 10.26
N ALA A 101 -1.92 19.76 10.42
CA ALA A 101 -1.39 18.86 9.39
C ALA A 101 -2.23 17.58 9.25
N PRO A 102 -2.24 16.93 8.07
CA PRO A 102 -2.79 15.59 7.87
C PRO A 102 -1.93 14.49 8.48
N ALA A 103 -1.79 14.54 9.80
CA ALA A 103 -1.13 13.54 10.59
C ALA A 103 -2.16 12.58 11.18
N SER A 104 -1.80 11.30 11.23
CA SER A 104 -2.59 10.23 11.83
C SER A 104 -1.67 9.34 12.65
N ILE A 105 -2.19 8.81 13.75
CA ILE A 105 -1.48 7.88 14.64
C ILE A 105 -2.29 6.60 14.83
N ALA A 106 -1.64 5.45 14.77
CA ALA A 106 -2.23 4.14 14.92
C ALA A 106 -1.51 3.36 16.03
N TYR A 107 -2.28 2.91 17.00
CA TYR A 107 -1.85 2.03 18.07
C TYR A 107 -2.78 0.81 18.12
N ASN A 108 -2.18 -0.37 18.30
CA ASN A 108 -2.91 -1.59 18.61
C ASN A 108 -2.04 -2.44 19.55
N GLU A 109 -2.65 -2.94 20.62
CA GLU A 109 -1.93 -3.68 21.68
C GLU A 109 -1.45 -5.08 21.25
N GLY A 110 -2.10 -5.68 20.25
CA GLY A 110 -1.79 -7.01 19.72
C GLY A 110 -0.57 -7.05 18.80
N GLN A 111 0.13 -5.92 18.66
CA GLN A 111 1.27 -5.78 17.76
C GLN A 111 2.58 -5.59 18.53
N ASN A 112 3.72 -5.70 17.83
CA ASN A 112 5.04 -5.40 18.41
C ASN A 112 5.91 -4.61 17.42
N HIS A 113 7.17 -4.36 17.77
CA HIS A 113 8.12 -3.63 16.91
C HIS A 113 8.20 -4.19 15.49
N ASN A 114 8.18 -5.52 15.37
CA ASN A 114 8.51 -6.30 14.19
C ASN A 114 7.32 -7.16 13.70
N PHE A 115 6.11 -6.82 14.10
CA PHE A 115 4.91 -7.56 13.70
C PHE A 115 3.77 -6.59 13.48
N SER A 116 3.30 -6.52 12.24
CA SER A 116 2.21 -5.65 11.82
C SER A 116 1.57 -6.08 10.51
N TYR A 117 0.25 -5.92 10.40
CA TYR A 117 -0.47 -5.92 9.12
C TYR A 117 -0.63 -4.51 8.54
N LEU A 118 0.26 -3.58 8.92
CA LEU A 118 0.22 -2.16 8.54
C LEU A 118 0.09 -1.94 7.02
N ARG A 119 0.60 -2.85 6.18
CA ARG A 119 0.50 -2.75 4.72
C ARG A 119 -0.94 -2.54 4.22
N TYR A 120 -1.91 -3.20 4.83
CA TYR A 120 -3.33 -3.13 4.43
C TYR A 120 -3.95 -1.74 4.71
N MET A 121 -3.32 -0.97 5.61
CA MET A 121 -3.68 0.43 5.85
C MET A 121 -2.77 1.39 5.05
N MET A 122 -1.48 1.10 4.97
CA MET A 122 -0.46 1.95 4.35
C MET A 122 -0.63 2.11 2.84
N ILE A 123 -0.85 1.01 2.11
CA ILE A 123 -0.92 1.08 0.64
C ILE A 123 -2.13 1.93 0.21
N PRO A 124 -3.36 1.70 0.74
CA PRO A 124 -4.49 2.59 0.48
C PRO A 124 -4.23 4.06 0.90
N PHE A 125 -3.50 4.28 2.00
CA PHE A 125 -3.11 5.63 2.42
C PHE A 125 -2.20 6.33 1.39
N PHE A 126 -1.23 5.61 0.83
CA PHE A 126 -0.39 6.12 -0.24
C PHE A 126 -1.16 6.36 -1.54
N GLU A 127 -2.07 5.47 -1.94
CA GLU A 127 -2.93 5.66 -3.10
C GLU A 127 -3.81 6.91 -2.97
N ALA A 128 -4.41 7.11 -1.79
CA ALA A 128 -5.20 8.30 -1.50
C ALA A 128 -4.36 9.58 -1.59
N ALA A 129 -3.14 9.56 -1.04
CA ALA A 129 -2.21 10.68 -1.13
C ALA A 129 -1.76 10.95 -2.58
N LEU A 130 -1.42 9.91 -3.36
CA LEU A 130 -1.05 10.02 -4.77
C LEU A 130 -2.18 10.70 -5.57
N LYS A 131 -3.40 10.20 -5.45
CA LYS A 131 -4.58 10.70 -6.17
C LYS A 131 -4.87 12.18 -5.90
N GLN A 132 -4.64 12.63 -4.66
CA GLN A 132 -4.88 14.03 -4.29
C GLN A 132 -3.69 14.94 -4.58
N ARG A 133 -2.46 14.45 -4.42
CA ARG A 133 -1.27 15.31 -4.41
C ARG A 133 -0.49 15.34 -5.71
N LEU A 134 -0.56 14.30 -6.55
CA LEU A 134 0.05 14.37 -7.88
C LEU A 134 -0.64 15.45 -8.73
N PRO A 135 0.12 16.24 -9.51
CA PRO A 135 -0.43 17.23 -10.43
C PRO A 135 -1.23 16.55 -11.55
N GLN A 136 -2.35 17.16 -11.96
CA GLN A 136 -3.23 16.63 -13.02
C GLN A 136 -3.01 17.31 -14.38
N ASP A 137 -2.32 18.44 -14.38
CA ASP A 137 -2.11 19.33 -15.53
C ASP A 137 -0.71 19.16 -16.14
N GLY A 138 0.04 18.14 -15.74
CA GLY A 138 1.42 17.91 -16.16
C GLY A 138 2.43 18.89 -15.55
N SER A 139 2.03 19.74 -14.59
CA SER A 139 2.95 20.55 -13.80
C SER A 139 3.80 19.67 -12.86
N SER A 140 4.81 20.25 -12.21
CA SER A 140 5.66 19.56 -11.23
C SER A 140 5.29 19.85 -9.77
N GLY A 141 4.33 20.75 -9.54
CA GLY A 141 3.94 21.18 -8.20
C GLY A 141 3.02 20.16 -7.53
N LEU A 142 3.44 19.61 -6.39
CA LEU A 142 2.58 18.75 -5.58
C LEU A 142 1.42 19.56 -4.99
N ARG A 143 0.20 19.04 -5.14
CA ARG A 143 -1.01 19.64 -4.57
C ARG A 143 -1.10 19.38 -3.08
N ASP A 144 -1.86 20.23 -2.38
CA ASP A 144 -2.30 19.97 -1.02
C ASP A 144 -3.46 18.96 -1.03
N ILE A 145 -3.71 18.33 0.12
CA ILE A 145 -4.91 17.50 0.29
C ILE A 145 -6.19 18.35 0.26
N GLN A 146 -7.28 17.74 -0.19
CA GLN A 146 -8.57 18.40 -0.31
C GLN A 146 -9.38 18.18 0.96
N ARG A 147 -9.53 19.23 1.79
CA ARG A 147 -10.15 19.15 3.12
C ARG A 147 -11.65 18.84 3.10
N ASP A 148 -12.33 19.08 1.99
CA ASP A 148 -13.72 18.66 1.78
C ASP A 148 -13.89 17.14 1.63
N LYS A 149 -12.81 16.44 1.27
CA LYS A 149 -12.74 14.97 1.17
C LYS A 149 -12.18 14.32 2.42
N SER A 150 -11.52 15.07 3.29
CA SER A 150 -10.82 14.53 4.45
C SER A 150 -11.76 14.03 5.55
N TRP A 151 -11.24 13.07 6.32
CA TRP A 151 -11.94 12.44 7.44
C TRP A 151 -11.10 12.52 8.70
N LEU A 152 -11.79 12.65 9.83
CA LEU A 152 -11.20 12.67 11.16
C LEU A 152 -11.36 11.30 11.81
N GLY A 153 -10.39 10.90 12.62
CA GLY A 153 -10.46 9.74 13.51
C GLY A 153 -10.15 10.13 14.95
N ASP A 154 -11.06 9.84 15.87
CA ASP A 154 -10.87 10.08 17.29
C ASP A 154 -9.96 9.00 17.90
N THR A 155 -8.78 9.41 18.38
CA THR A 155 -7.76 8.50 18.92
C THR A 155 -8.16 7.81 20.22
N LEU A 156 -9.25 8.24 20.87
CA LEU A 156 -9.76 7.64 22.10
C LEU A 156 -10.97 6.72 21.85
N SER A 157 -11.95 7.20 21.09
CA SER A 157 -13.19 6.44 20.84
C SER A 157 -13.16 5.58 19.58
N PHE A 158 -12.16 5.81 18.72
CA PHE A 158 -12.05 5.26 17.35
C PHE A 158 -13.21 5.63 16.43
N ALA A 159 -14.06 6.58 16.81
CA ALA A 159 -15.10 7.11 15.94
C ALA A 159 -14.47 7.91 14.78
N ILE A 160 -15.10 7.82 13.61
CA ILE A 160 -14.68 8.56 12.41
C ILE A 160 -15.76 9.56 12.00
N PHE A 161 -15.33 10.71 11.47
CA PHE A 161 -16.21 11.80 11.07
C PHE A 161 -15.73 12.41 9.76
N LYS A 162 -16.66 12.78 8.88
CA LYS A 162 -16.31 13.65 7.77
C LYS A 162 -15.84 15.00 8.32
N GLU A 163 -14.68 15.49 7.89
CA GLU A 163 -14.09 16.69 8.50
C GLU A 163 -15.03 17.90 8.38
N SER A 164 -15.65 18.07 7.21
CA SER A 164 -16.55 19.20 6.92
C SER A 164 -17.82 19.23 7.77
N ASP A 165 -18.20 18.11 8.41
CA ASP A 165 -19.39 18.01 9.24
C ASP A 165 -19.07 18.10 10.74
N TYR A 166 -17.81 17.93 11.12
CA TYR A 166 -17.37 18.00 12.50
C TYR A 166 -17.29 19.45 13.00
N ARG A 167 -17.74 19.70 14.24
CA ARG A 167 -17.81 21.04 14.85
C ARG A 167 -17.06 21.14 16.18
N GLY A 168 -16.57 20.02 16.70
CA GLY A 168 -15.78 19.98 17.93
C GLY A 168 -14.32 20.37 17.72
N ASP A 169 -13.53 20.25 18.78
CA ASP A 169 -12.08 20.34 18.67
C ASP A 169 -11.52 19.11 17.93
N LYS A 170 -10.73 19.36 16.88
CA LYS A 170 -10.10 18.35 16.04
C LYS A 170 -8.58 18.28 16.26
N SER A 171 -8.03 19.07 17.17
CA SER A 171 -6.59 19.23 17.38
C SER A 171 -5.88 17.94 17.81
N SER A 172 -6.59 17.01 18.46
CA SER A 172 -6.09 15.70 18.90
C SER A 172 -6.56 14.52 18.03
N MET A 173 -7.33 14.78 16.97
CA MET A 173 -7.86 13.75 16.08
C MET A 173 -6.89 13.47 14.95
N CYS A 174 -6.83 12.21 14.52
CA CYS A 174 -6.22 11.82 13.25
C CYS A 174 -6.92 12.54 12.10
N LEU A 175 -6.17 12.89 11.06
CA LEU A 175 -6.70 13.48 9.84
C LEU A 175 -6.23 12.66 8.63
N PHE A 176 -7.19 12.08 7.94
CA PHE A 176 -7.01 11.18 6.80
C PHE A 176 -7.36 11.88 5.48
N PRO A 177 -6.68 11.54 4.37
CA PRO A 177 -7.00 12.09 3.06
C PRO A 177 -8.44 11.85 2.63
N ASP A 178 -9.04 10.70 2.96
CA ASP A 178 -10.39 10.32 2.55
C ASP A 178 -11.07 9.34 3.54
N GLU A 179 -12.30 8.93 3.20
CA GLU A 179 -13.12 8.02 4.02
C GLU A 179 -12.51 6.63 4.14
N THR A 180 -12.04 6.07 3.03
CA THR A 180 -11.48 4.72 2.97
C THR A 180 -10.29 4.60 3.91
N THR A 181 -9.39 5.58 3.89
CA THR A 181 -8.22 5.58 4.76
C THR A 181 -8.58 5.72 6.25
N ALA A 182 -9.61 6.49 6.59
CA ALA A 182 -10.14 6.57 7.95
C ALA A 182 -10.80 5.26 8.42
N ARG A 183 -11.55 4.59 7.55
CA ARG A 183 -12.18 3.28 7.84
C ARG A 183 -11.14 2.18 8.05
N ASN A 184 -10.13 2.12 7.19
CA ASN A 184 -9.02 1.17 7.34
C ASN A 184 -8.27 1.41 8.66
N TRP A 185 -8.06 2.67 9.03
CA TRP A 185 -7.49 3.00 10.33
C TRP A 185 -8.35 2.55 11.49
N GLN A 186 -9.66 2.83 11.46
CA GLN A 186 -10.61 2.45 12.50
C GLN A 186 -10.60 0.94 12.73
N GLU A 187 -10.60 0.15 11.66
CA GLU A 187 -10.52 -1.31 11.75
C GLU A 187 -9.15 -1.77 12.26
N PHE A 188 -8.06 -1.17 11.76
CA PHE A 188 -6.70 -1.53 12.16
C PHE A 188 -6.44 -1.28 13.65
N VAL A 189 -6.82 -0.11 14.19
CA VAL A 189 -6.62 0.17 15.62
C VAL A 189 -7.45 -0.75 16.50
N SER A 190 -8.60 -1.22 16.01
CA SER A 190 -9.51 -2.12 16.73
C SER A 190 -9.07 -3.59 16.67
N THR A 191 -8.57 -4.07 15.53
CA THR A 191 -8.37 -5.51 15.28
C THR A 191 -6.91 -5.91 15.04
N GLY A 192 -6.04 -4.93 14.77
CA GLY A 192 -4.64 -5.16 14.38
C GLY A 192 -4.45 -5.50 12.89
N THR A 193 -5.52 -5.56 12.10
CA THR A 193 -5.49 -5.81 10.66
C THR A 193 -6.61 -5.03 9.96
N VAL A 194 -6.67 -5.11 8.63
CA VAL A 194 -7.80 -4.62 7.82
C VAL A 194 -8.25 -5.77 6.94
N ILE A 195 -9.55 -6.02 6.86
CA ILE A 195 -10.13 -7.04 6.00
C ILE A 195 -10.36 -6.45 4.60
N ASP A 196 -9.81 -7.12 3.59
CA ASP A 196 -10.16 -6.82 2.20
C ASP A 196 -11.54 -7.40 1.87
N THR A 197 -12.42 -6.53 1.36
CA THR A 197 -13.79 -6.88 0.94
C THR A 197 -14.02 -6.69 -0.55
N THR A 198 -12.96 -6.34 -1.30
CA THR A 198 -13.01 -6.12 -2.75
C THR A 198 -12.31 -7.24 -3.50
N PRO A 199 -12.89 -7.75 -4.60
CA PRO A 199 -12.19 -8.72 -5.44
C PRO A 199 -11.03 -8.04 -6.19
N PRO A 200 -9.97 -8.81 -6.51
CA PRO A 200 -8.86 -8.30 -7.30
C PRO A 200 -9.30 -7.91 -8.72
N PRO A 201 -8.52 -7.07 -9.45
CA PRO A 201 -8.76 -6.83 -10.86
C PRO A 201 -8.73 -8.13 -11.68
N PRO A 202 -9.60 -8.26 -12.70
CA PRO A 202 -9.55 -9.42 -13.60
C PRO A 202 -8.23 -9.45 -14.37
N PRO A 203 -7.67 -10.64 -14.66
CA PRO A 203 -6.53 -10.77 -15.58
C PRO A 203 -6.83 -10.11 -16.93
N PHE A 204 -5.81 -9.76 -17.69
CA PHE A 204 -5.98 -9.22 -19.04
C PHE A 204 -4.95 -9.81 -20.00
N ASP A 205 -5.06 -9.49 -21.28
CA ASP A 205 -4.17 -10.00 -22.34
C ASP A 205 -4.04 -11.53 -22.35
N LEU A 206 -5.15 -12.23 -22.11
CA LEU A 206 -5.20 -13.69 -22.16
C LEU A 206 -4.92 -14.19 -23.58
N ARG A 207 -3.91 -15.05 -23.71
CA ARG A 207 -3.47 -15.64 -24.98
C ARG A 207 -3.29 -17.14 -24.83
N VAL A 208 -3.54 -17.86 -25.92
CA VAL A 208 -3.32 -19.30 -26.04
C VAL A 208 -2.42 -19.55 -27.24
N GLY A 209 -1.25 -20.15 -27.01
CA GLY A 209 -0.28 -20.54 -28.03
C GLY A 209 -0.10 -22.05 -28.11
N ASN A 210 0.39 -22.51 -29.26
CA ASN A 210 0.72 -23.92 -29.52
C ASN A 210 2.20 -24.19 -29.28
N GLU A 211 2.50 -25.23 -28.50
CA GLU A 211 3.80 -25.91 -28.47
C GLU A 211 3.60 -27.37 -28.96
N GLU A 212 4.69 -28.10 -29.28
CA GLU A 212 4.64 -29.39 -30.00
C GLU A 212 3.54 -30.34 -29.49
N ASN A 213 3.40 -30.48 -28.16
CA ASN A 213 2.45 -31.39 -27.51
C ASN A 213 1.57 -30.73 -26.44
N SER A 214 1.55 -29.40 -26.35
CA SER A 214 0.86 -28.67 -25.28
C SER A 214 0.33 -27.34 -25.77
N PHE A 215 -0.63 -26.78 -25.03
CA PHE A 215 -1.02 -25.39 -25.15
C PHE A 215 -0.44 -24.57 -24.01
N VAL A 216 -0.01 -23.37 -24.36
CA VAL A 216 0.53 -22.39 -23.44
C VAL A 216 -0.47 -21.27 -23.29
N ILE A 217 -0.98 -21.13 -22.07
CA ILE A 217 -1.87 -20.05 -21.66
C ILE A 217 -0.99 -18.99 -21.00
N THR A 218 -1.07 -17.74 -21.45
CA THR A 218 -0.38 -16.60 -20.83
C THR A 218 -1.35 -15.46 -20.61
N TRP A 219 -1.15 -14.70 -19.54
CA TRP A 219 -1.95 -13.51 -19.22
C TRP A 219 -1.07 -12.45 -18.55
N GLN A 220 -1.66 -11.28 -18.33
CA GLN A 220 -1.16 -10.24 -17.44
C GLN A 220 -2.18 -10.00 -16.33
N ALA A 221 -1.76 -9.38 -15.24
CA ALA A 221 -2.63 -9.00 -14.15
C ALA A 221 -2.08 -7.75 -13.47
N ASP A 222 -2.99 -6.85 -13.11
CA ASP A 222 -2.66 -5.73 -12.22
C ASP A 222 -2.60 -6.23 -10.78
N ALA A 223 -1.90 -5.49 -9.92
CA ALA A 223 -1.90 -5.78 -8.50
C ALA A 223 -3.28 -5.54 -7.89
N ASP A 224 -3.64 -6.37 -6.92
CA ASP A 224 -4.69 -6.05 -5.96
C ASP A 224 -4.09 -5.13 -4.89
N ILE A 225 -4.57 -3.89 -4.81
CA ILE A 225 -3.96 -2.82 -4.00
C ILE A 225 -4.19 -3.09 -2.51
N GLU A 226 -5.34 -3.65 -2.19
CA GLU A 226 -5.83 -3.90 -0.85
C GLU A 226 -5.07 -5.05 -0.18
N SER A 227 -4.98 -6.23 -0.82
CA SER A 227 -4.37 -7.41 -0.20
C SER A 227 -3.39 -8.19 -1.07
N GLY A 228 -3.29 -7.90 -2.36
CA GLY A 228 -2.39 -8.57 -3.28
C GLY A 228 -2.95 -9.90 -3.81
N ILE A 229 -2.35 -10.43 -4.86
CA ILE A 229 -2.80 -11.67 -5.49
C ILE A 229 -2.22 -12.88 -4.77
N MET A 230 -3.11 -13.74 -4.27
CA MET A 230 -2.75 -15.03 -3.67
C MET A 230 -2.56 -16.11 -4.74
N HIS A 231 -3.40 -16.19 -5.77
CA HIS A 231 -3.22 -17.13 -6.87
C HIS A 231 -4.11 -16.79 -8.06
N PHE A 232 -3.91 -17.51 -9.16
CA PHE A 232 -4.79 -17.53 -10.31
C PHE A 232 -5.46 -18.89 -10.44
N ASN A 233 -6.76 -18.90 -10.73
CA ASN A 233 -7.49 -20.10 -11.14
C ASN A 233 -7.54 -20.19 -12.66
N ILE A 234 -7.28 -21.38 -13.22
CA ILE A 234 -7.29 -21.64 -14.66
C ILE A 234 -8.44 -22.60 -14.97
N TYR A 235 -9.26 -22.22 -15.93
CA TYR A 235 -10.44 -22.97 -16.35
C TYR A 235 -10.33 -23.41 -17.80
N GLN A 236 -10.86 -24.59 -18.08
CA GLN A 236 -11.12 -25.09 -19.42
C GLN A 236 -12.58 -25.54 -19.51
N ASP A 237 -13.34 -24.99 -20.46
CA ASP A 237 -14.78 -25.23 -20.63
C ASP A 237 -15.54 -25.11 -19.29
N ASP A 238 -15.30 -24.01 -18.57
CA ASP A 238 -15.86 -23.70 -17.24
C ASP A 238 -15.46 -24.62 -16.09
N ARG A 239 -14.68 -25.66 -16.35
CA ARG A 239 -14.13 -26.54 -15.32
C ARG A 239 -12.78 -26.02 -14.83
N LEU A 240 -12.60 -25.90 -13.52
CA LEU A 240 -11.30 -25.60 -12.91
C LEU A 240 -10.33 -26.76 -13.22
N ILE A 241 -9.23 -26.46 -13.89
CA ILE A 241 -8.21 -27.45 -14.25
C ILE A 241 -6.92 -27.30 -13.45
N GLY A 242 -6.72 -26.15 -12.81
CA GLY A 242 -5.57 -25.92 -11.94
C GLY A 242 -5.47 -24.48 -11.46
N ARG A 243 -4.38 -24.19 -10.75
CA ARG A 243 -4.04 -22.86 -10.25
C ARG A 243 -2.56 -22.53 -10.40
N LEU A 244 -2.23 -21.24 -10.38
CA LEU A 244 -0.87 -20.72 -10.34
C LEU A 244 -0.68 -19.79 -9.13
N PRO A 245 0.31 -20.03 -8.25
CA PRO A 245 1.11 -21.25 -8.16
C PRO A 245 0.25 -22.45 -7.77
N GLU A 246 0.76 -23.67 -8.02
CA GLU A 246 0.09 -24.92 -7.65
C GLU A 246 -0.12 -25.03 -6.12
N ALA A 247 0.83 -24.52 -5.35
CA ALA A 247 0.77 -24.41 -3.89
C ALA A 247 1.36 -23.08 -3.41
N GLY A 248 0.94 -22.64 -2.21
CA GLY A 248 1.36 -21.36 -1.63
C GLY A 248 0.72 -20.14 -2.29
N SER A 249 1.32 -18.97 -2.06
CA SER A 249 0.84 -17.69 -2.57
C SER A 249 1.71 -17.20 -3.73
N TYR A 250 1.05 -16.60 -4.73
CA TYR A 250 1.70 -15.97 -5.88
C TYR A 250 2.57 -14.81 -5.42
N GLN A 251 1.99 -13.88 -4.66
CA GLN A 251 2.72 -12.84 -3.94
C GLN A 251 2.72 -13.17 -2.45
N THR A 252 3.89 -13.14 -1.83
CA THR A 252 4.04 -13.19 -0.38
C THR A 252 4.58 -11.86 0.10
N PHE A 253 4.24 -11.49 1.33
CA PHE A 253 4.78 -10.29 1.94
C PHE A 253 5.09 -10.56 3.40
N ASP A 254 6.14 -9.92 3.86
CA ASP A 254 6.56 -10.01 5.25
C ASP A 254 5.66 -9.11 6.12
N THR A 255 5.22 -9.63 7.27
CA THR A 255 4.54 -8.87 8.33
C THR A 255 5.53 -8.11 9.22
N ASN A 256 6.83 -8.26 8.96
CA ASN A 256 7.93 -7.71 9.76
C ASN A 256 8.87 -6.81 8.94
N GLY A 257 9.43 -7.31 7.84
CA GLY A 257 10.78 -6.95 7.47
C GLY A 257 10.98 -5.69 6.62
N ASP A 258 11.96 -4.90 7.07
CA ASP A 258 12.95 -4.15 6.28
C ASP A 258 13.72 -5.01 5.26
N ASN A 259 13.42 -6.30 5.18
CA ASN A 259 14.02 -7.23 4.24
C ASN A 259 13.39 -7.02 2.86
N THR A 260 14.15 -6.41 1.96
CA THR A 260 13.84 -6.41 0.53
C THR A 260 14.08 -7.80 -0.04
N ILE A 261 13.21 -8.78 0.26
CA ILE A 261 13.25 -10.09 -0.39
C ILE A 261 12.73 -9.88 -1.82
N PRO A 262 13.55 -10.09 -2.87
CA PRO A 262 13.05 -10.02 -4.23
C PRO A 262 11.99 -11.11 -4.40
N ILE A 263 10.74 -10.73 -4.57
CA ILE A 263 9.66 -11.69 -4.77
C ILE A 263 9.78 -12.20 -6.20
N ASN A 264 10.42 -13.36 -6.36
CA ASN A 264 10.42 -14.10 -7.62
C ASN A 264 9.10 -14.84 -7.76
N VAL A 265 8.11 -14.15 -8.32
CA VAL A 265 6.82 -14.77 -8.63
C VAL A 265 6.93 -15.65 -9.88
N PRO A 266 6.15 -16.75 -9.97
CA PRO A 266 6.03 -17.49 -11.21
C PRO A 266 5.60 -16.59 -12.37
N LYS A 267 6.05 -16.89 -13.58
CA LYS A 267 5.52 -16.24 -14.78
C LYS A 267 4.03 -16.55 -14.88
N MET A 268 3.22 -15.57 -15.29
CA MET A 268 1.79 -15.73 -15.61
C MET A 268 1.61 -16.59 -16.87
N LYS A 269 1.95 -17.88 -16.74
CA LYS A 269 1.97 -18.92 -17.76
C LYS A 269 1.45 -20.22 -17.15
N TYR A 270 0.56 -20.90 -17.86
CA TYR A 270 0.06 -22.22 -17.49
C TYR A 270 0.06 -23.14 -18.72
N ILE A 271 0.46 -24.40 -18.55
CA ILE A 271 0.60 -25.36 -19.65
C ILE A 271 -0.46 -26.45 -19.48
N ILE A 272 -1.19 -26.74 -20.56
CA ILE A 272 -2.20 -27.80 -20.59
C ILE A 272 -1.93 -28.76 -21.76
N GLY A 273 -2.43 -29.99 -21.67
CA GLY A 273 -2.45 -30.91 -22.81
C GLY A 273 -3.34 -30.37 -23.93
N LYS A 274 -3.10 -30.81 -25.17
CA LYS A 274 -3.94 -30.42 -26.31
C LYS A 274 -5.41 -30.80 -26.04
N PRO A 275 -6.36 -29.86 -26.16
CA PRO A 275 -7.78 -30.13 -26.10
C PRO A 275 -8.17 -31.14 -27.17
N THR A 276 -9.02 -32.07 -26.79
CA THR A 276 -9.62 -33.05 -27.72
C THR A 276 -10.74 -32.43 -28.56
N LYS A 277 -11.27 -31.29 -28.12
CA LYS A 277 -12.36 -30.56 -28.80
C LYS A 277 -11.80 -29.58 -29.83
N LYS A 278 -12.50 -29.45 -30.96
CA LYS A 278 -12.21 -28.43 -32.00
C LYS A 278 -12.31 -26.99 -31.50
N GLN A 279 -13.04 -26.77 -30.41
CA GLN A 279 -13.18 -25.47 -29.78
C GLN A 279 -13.20 -25.68 -28.27
N THR A 280 -12.46 -24.86 -27.55
CA THR A 280 -12.44 -24.86 -26.09
C THR A 280 -12.45 -23.44 -25.56
N LYS A 281 -13.13 -23.23 -24.43
CA LYS A 281 -13.09 -21.96 -23.71
C LYS A 281 -12.00 -22.03 -22.66
N ILE A 282 -11.08 -21.09 -22.66
CA ILE A 282 -10.07 -20.93 -21.62
C ILE A 282 -10.42 -19.68 -20.81
N SER A 283 -10.45 -19.80 -19.49
CA SER A 283 -10.60 -18.66 -18.59
C SER A 283 -9.46 -18.59 -17.57
N VAL A 284 -9.08 -17.38 -17.16
CA VAL A 284 -8.21 -17.14 -16.01
C VAL A 284 -8.88 -16.15 -15.06
N GLN A 285 -8.72 -16.37 -13.76
CA GLN A 285 -9.29 -15.55 -12.69
C GLN A 285 -8.25 -15.31 -11.61
N SER A 286 -8.08 -14.06 -11.16
CA SER A 286 -7.27 -13.69 -9.99
C SER A 286 -8.03 -13.95 -8.69
N VAL A 287 -7.32 -14.37 -7.65
CA VAL A 287 -7.81 -14.55 -6.27
C VAL A 287 -6.86 -13.87 -5.29
N ASN A 288 -7.39 -13.03 -4.40
CA ASN A 288 -6.58 -12.28 -3.42
C ASN A 288 -6.34 -13.05 -2.11
N HIS A 289 -5.61 -12.46 -1.16
CA HIS A 289 -5.29 -13.10 0.14
C HIS A 289 -6.49 -13.28 1.08
N PHE A 290 -7.63 -12.68 0.75
CA PHE A 290 -8.91 -12.87 1.45
C PHE A 290 -9.87 -13.81 0.70
N ASN A 291 -9.37 -14.54 -0.31
CA ASN A 291 -10.12 -15.51 -1.13
C ASN A 291 -11.23 -14.89 -1.99
N LEU A 292 -11.22 -13.58 -2.20
CA LEU A 292 -12.12 -12.91 -3.12
C LEU A 292 -11.64 -13.12 -4.55
N GLN A 293 -12.60 -13.36 -5.44
CA GLN A 293 -12.33 -13.76 -6.81
C GLN A 293 -12.74 -12.65 -7.77
N SER A 294 -11.85 -12.31 -8.68
CA SER A 294 -12.15 -11.41 -9.81
C SER A 294 -13.18 -12.01 -10.77
N GLU A 295 -13.67 -11.20 -11.71
CA GLU A 295 -14.31 -11.72 -12.92
C GLU A 295 -13.33 -12.57 -13.75
N LYS A 296 -13.87 -13.49 -14.54
CA LYS A 296 -13.06 -14.32 -15.45
C LYS A 296 -12.71 -13.56 -16.72
N THR A 297 -11.45 -13.65 -17.13
CA THR A 297 -11.04 -13.25 -18.47
C THR A 297 -11.00 -14.49 -19.34
N GLU A 298 -11.70 -14.45 -20.48
CA GLU A 298 -12.00 -15.63 -21.28
C GLU A 298 -11.56 -15.47 -22.74
N ILE A 299 -11.16 -16.58 -23.35
CA ILE A 299 -10.92 -16.67 -24.79
C ILE A 299 -11.48 -17.99 -25.31
N ILE A 300 -12.11 -17.92 -26.48
CA ILE A 300 -12.52 -19.10 -27.24
C ILE A 300 -11.37 -19.46 -28.18
N TYR A 301 -10.70 -20.58 -27.89
CA TYR A 301 -9.67 -21.12 -28.75
C TYR A 301 -10.29 -22.12 -29.74
N LYS A 302 -10.00 -21.95 -31.03
CA LYS A 302 -10.45 -22.84 -32.11
C LYS A 302 -9.24 -23.56 -32.70
N TYR A 303 -9.33 -24.88 -32.78
CA TYR A 303 -8.40 -25.74 -33.49
C TYR A 303 -8.70 -25.67 -35.00
N ILE A 304 -7.68 -25.45 -35.81
CA ILE A 304 -7.75 -25.57 -37.28
C ILE A 304 -7.20 -26.94 -37.66
#